data_AF-A0A8H2K5L1-F1
#
_entry.id   AF-A0A8H2K5L1-F1
#
_cell.length_a   1.000
_cell.length_b   1.000
_cell.length_c   1.000
_cell.angle_alpha   90.00
_cell.angle_beta   90.00
_cell.angle_gamma   90.00
#
_symmetry.space_group_name_H-M   'P 1'
#
loop_
_entity.id
_entity.type
_entity.pdbx_description
1 polymer ?
#
loop_
_entity_poly.entity_id
_entity_poly.type
_entity_poly.pdbx_seq_one_letter_code
_entity_poly.pdbx_strand_id
1 'polypeptide(L)'
;MLIIMARKPDPTRKPVLIQQSLEFLVDKPLSSLTFRSLARALDVSTFTLVYHFGSRAELVRELIRANARGSSPEQARLLPADTLDAYIASISLSWQWTQLPENLYRQRLELEATLLDAVEHDEGGITRIYFEQWVSLGTEALVALGVDRHHAEVESRLLMNMFQGIQLDLVLNENVAASTAVFDAAVRQHRQRIDALIGEVAR
;
A
#
# COMPACT_ATOMS: atom_id res chain seq x y z
N MET A 1 -6.58 7.94 -51.07
CA MET A 1 -7.31 7.89 -49.78
C MET A 1 -6.54 6.91 -48.88
N LEU A 2 -5.63 7.42 -48.04
CA LEU A 2 -4.82 6.59 -47.14
C LEU A 2 -5.61 6.41 -45.85
N ILE A 3 -6.12 5.20 -45.64
CA ILE A 3 -6.73 4.79 -44.38
C ILE A 3 -5.62 4.77 -43.34
N ILE A 4 -5.67 5.71 -42.39
CA ILE A 4 -4.86 5.67 -41.18
C ILE A 4 -5.32 4.42 -40.42
N MET A 5 -4.60 3.31 -40.55
CA MET A 5 -4.76 2.19 -39.62
C MET A 5 -4.41 2.73 -38.24
N ALA A 6 -5.42 2.95 -37.40
CA ALA A 6 -5.24 3.15 -35.98
C ALA A 6 -4.47 1.93 -35.46
N ARG A 7 -3.17 2.12 -35.20
CA ARG A 7 -2.29 1.08 -34.68
C ARG A 7 -2.91 0.64 -33.35
N LYS A 8 -3.30 -0.64 -33.24
CA LYS A 8 -3.84 -1.18 -31.99
C LYS A 8 -2.88 -0.84 -30.85
N PRO A 9 -3.37 -0.33 -29.70
CA PRO A 9 -2.51 -0.03 -28.57
C PRO A 9 -1.72 -1.27 -28.19
N ASP A 10 -0.40 -1.13 -28.15
CA ASP A 10 0.48 -2.18 -27.66
C ASP A 10 0.20 -2.37 -26.15
N PRO A 11 -0.38 -3.52 -25.74
CA PRO A 11 -0.75 -3.76 -24.35
C PRO A 11 0.46 -3.80 -23.41
N THR A 12 1.67 -4.00 -23.95
CA THR A 12 2.91 -4.01 -23.17
C THR A 12 3.40 -2.60 -22.82
N ARG A 13 2.90 -1.56 -23.50
CA ARG A 13 3.43 -0.20 -23.35
C ARG A 13 3.02 0.47 -22.05
N LYS A 14 1.76 0.31 -21.62
CA LYS A 14 1.24 0.93 -20.39
C LYS A 14 1.97 0.42 -19.13
N PRO A 15 2.21 -0.90 -18.94
CA PRO A 15 3.02 -1.41 -17.83
C PRO A 15 4.45 -0.84 -17.79
N VAL A 16 5.10 -0.69 -18.95
CA VAL A 16 6.44 -0.09 -19.04
C VAL A 16 6.41 1.38 -18.61
N LEU A 17 5.45 2.16 -19.09
CA LEU A 17 5.29 3.56 -18.69
C LEU A 17 5.04 3.71 -17.19
N ILE A 18 4.25 2.81 -16.59
CA ILE A 18 4.02 2.78 -15.13
C ILE A 18 5.34 2.56 -14.39
N GLN A 19 6.11 1.54 -14.78
CA GLN A 19 7.39 1.23 -14.13
C GLN A 19 8.38 2.41 -14.22
N GLN A 20 8.54 2.99 -15.41
CA GLN A 20 9.42 4.14 -15.60
C GLN A 20 8.92 5.39 -14.84
N SER A 21 7.60 5.54 -14.67
CA SER A 21 7.02 6.63 -13.87
C SER A 21 7.31 6.46 -12.38
N LEU A 22 7.27 5.24 -11.84
CA LEU A 22 7.68 4.94 -10.47
C LEU A 22 9.18 5.23 -10.26
N GLU A 23 10.01 4.88 -11.23
CA GLU A 23 11.45 5.21 -11.23
C GLU A 23 11.70 6.71 -11.24
N PHE A 24 10.96 7.47 -12.06
CA PHE A 24 11.03 8.93 -12.09
C PHE A 24 10.70 9.56 -10.74
N LEU A 25 9.80 8.92 -9.97
CA LEU A 25 9.29 9.40 -8.70
C LEU A 25 10.16 9.04 -7.50
N VAL A 26 11.20 8.19 -7.62
CA VAL A 26 12.02 7.75 -6.47
C VAL A 26 12.45 8.91 -5.57
N ASP A 27 12.95 9.99 -6.18
CA ASP A 27 13.49 11.19 -5.54
C ASP A 27 12.58 12.43 -5.69
N LYS A 28 11.33 12.25 -6.14
CA LYS A 28 10.42 13.36 -6.44
C LYS A 28 9.05 13.19 -5.78
N PRO A 29 8.42 14.28 -5.31
CA PRO A 29 7.08 14.22 -4.75
C PRO A 29 6.04 13.99 -5.86
N LEU A 30 4.96 13.29 -5.52
CA LEU A 30 3.81 13.02 -6.38
C LEU A 30 3.16 14.33 -6.89
N SER A 31 3.26 15.41 -6.11
CA SER A 31 2.82 16.76 -6.51
C SER A 31 3.57 17.31 -7.73
N SER A 32 4.82 16.89 -7.97
CA SER A 32 5.61 17.28 -9.15
C SER A 32 5.23 16.51 -10.42
N LEU A 33 4.43 15.45 -10.30
CA LEU A 33 4.02 14.62 -11.41
C LEU A 33 2.96 15.34 -12.25
N THR A 34 3.35 15.68 -13.48
CA THR A 34 2.45 16.20 -14.51
C THR A 34 2.75 15.44 -15.81
N PHE A 35 1.80 15.39 -16.74
CA PHE A 35 2.10 14.78 -18.05
C PHE A 35 3.24 15.47 -18.78
N ARG A 36 3.48 16.77 -18.54
CA ARG A 36 4.61 17.50 -19.14
C ARG A 36 5.94 17.08 -18.51
N SER A 37 6.02 17.03 -17.18
CA SER A 37 7.26 16.62 -16.48
C SER A 37 7.59 15.17 -16.79
N LEU A 38 6.60 14.29 -16.78
CA LEU A 38 6.80 12.87 -17.09
C LEU A 38 7.16 12.64 -18.57
N ALA A 39 6.50 13.31 -19.51
CA ALA A 39 6.81 13.21 -20.94
C ALA A 39 8.28 13.54 -21.22
N ARG A 40 8.78 14.62 -20.61
CA ARG A 40 10.18 15.04 -20.71
C ARG A 40 11.13 14.00 -20.12
N ALA A 41 10.79 13.43 -18.96
CA ALA A 41 11.63 12.45 -18.28
C ALA A 41 11.72 11.13 -19.04
N LEU A 42 10.62 10.69 -19.68
CA LEU A 42 10.54 9.42 -20.39
C LEU A 42 10.87 9.50 -21.89
N ASP A 43 11.20 10.70 -22.39
CA ASP A 43 11.39 10.98 -23.82
C ASP A 43 10.20 10.50 -24.69
N VAL A 44 8.99 10.86 -24.26
CA VAL A 44 7.74 10.58 -24.99
C VAL A 44 6.91 11.84 -25.16
N SER A 45 5.95 11.81 -26.08
CA SER A 45 5.00 12.93 -26.20
C SER A 45 4.00 12.95 -25.04
N THR A 46 3.56 14.15 -24.63
CA THR A 46 2.43 14.30 -23.70
C THR A 46 1.16 13.59 -24.22
N PHE A 47 0.95 13.59 -25.54
CA PHE A 47 -0.17 12.89 -26.18
C PHE A 47 -0.13 11.38 -25.91
N THR A 48 1.06 10.75 -25.95
CA THR A 48 1.23 9.32 -25.63
C THR A 48 0.79 9.01 -24.21
N LEU A 49 1.13 9.85 -23.24
CA LEU A 49 0.75 9.63 -21.84
C LEU A 49 -0.76 9.84 -21.63
N VAL A 50 -1.34 10.90 -22.19
CA VAL A 50 -2.79 11.15 -22.14
C VAL A 50 -3.55 9.99 -22.80
N TYR A 51 -3.05 9.46 -23.91
CA TYR A 51 -3.65 8.30 -24.58
C TYR A 51 -3.68 7.04 -23.69
N HIS A 52 -2.64 6.79 -22.89
CA HIS A 52 -2.57 5.61 -22.02
C HIS A 52 -3.24 5.76 -20.66
N PHE A 53 -3.26 6.98 -20.12
CA PHE A 53 -3.69 7.24 -18.74
C PHE A 53 -4.94 8.10 -18.64
N GLY A 54 -5.33 8.86 -19.67
CA GLY A 54 -6.44 9.81 -19.58
C GLY A 54 -6.03 11.05 -18.79
N SER A 55 -6.44 11.13 -17.53
CA SER A 55 -6.13 12.25 -16.64
C SER A 55 -4.91 12.00 -15.73
N ARG A 56 -4.45 13.08 -15.06
CA ARG A 56 -3.45 12.97 -14.00
C ARG A 56 -3.95 12.10 -12.84
N ALA A 57 -5.23 12.20 -12.49
CA ALA A 57 -5.82 11.41 -11.41
C ALA A 57 -5.81 9.91 -11.74
N GLU A 58 -6.19 9.53 -12.96
CA GLU A 58 -6.04 8.14 -13.43
C GLU A 58 -4.58 7.67 -13.45
N LEU A 59 -3.64 8.50 -13.91
CA LEU A 59 -2.21 8.18 -13.86
C LEU A 59 -1.80 7.86 -12.42
N VAL A 60 -2.10 8.74 -11.47
CA VAL A 60 -1.77 8.53 -10.05
C VAL A 60 -2.40 7.22 -9.54
N ARG A 61 -3.68 6.97 -9.81
CA ARG A 61 -4.36 5.72 -9.40
C ARG A 61 -3.64 4.47 -9.94
N GLU A 62 -3.21 4.49 -11.21
CA GLU A 62 -2.47 3.37 -11.80
C GLU A 62 -1.08 3.18 -11.18
N LEU A 63 -0.40 4.28 -10.84
CA LEU A 63 0.90 4.21 -10.15
C LEU A 63 0.76 3.62 -8.75
N ILE A 64 -0.26 4.02 -7.98
CA ILE A 64 -0.51 3.48 -6.65
C ILE A 64 -0.89 2.00 -6.70
N ARG A 65 -1.71 1.56 -7.67
CA ARG A 65 -1.94 0.12 -7.91
C ARG A 65 -0.66 -0.65 -8.15
N ALA A 66 0.25 -0.07 -8.92
CA ALA A 66 1.51 -0.71 -9.27
C ALA A 66 2.56 -0.64 -8.15
N ASN A 67 2.46 0.36 -7.27
CA ASN A 67 3.35 0.57 -6.13
C ASN A 67 3.16 -0.49 -5.03
N ALA A 68 1.97 -1.11 -4.95
CA ALA A 68 1.61 -2.18 -4.01
C ALA A 68 2.38 -3.53 -4.17
N ARG A 69 3.55 -3.53 -4.83
CA ARG A 69 4.36 -4.73 -5.04
C ARG A 69 5.27 -4.99 -3.83
N GLY A 70 4.90 -5.97 -3.01
CA GLY A 70 5.66 -6.45 -1.86
C GLY A 70 4.79 -7.31 -0.94
N SER A 71 3.52 -6.91 -0.80
CA SER A 71 2.40 -7.79 -0.52
C SER A 71 1.12 -7.05 -0.80
N SER A 72 0.41 -7.42 -1.86
CA SER A 72 -0.98 -7.00 -1.98
C SER A 72 -1.81 -7.71 -0.89
N PRO A 73 -2.98 -7.18 -0.49
CA PRO A 73 -3.91 -7.92 0.36
C PRO A 73 -4.23 -9.32 -0.20
N GLU A 74 -4.21 -9.50 -1.52
CA GLU A 74 -4.37 -10.80 -2.18
C GLU A 74 -3.20 -11.76 -1.91
N GLN A 75 -1.95 -11.28 -1.97
CA GLN A 75 -0.78 -12.09 -1.64
C GLN A 75 -0.72 -12.41 -0.14
N ALA A 76 -1.06 -11.44 0.71
CA ALA A 76 -1.10 -11.62 2.16
C ALA A 76 -2.15 -12.64 2.60
N ARG A 77 -3.28 -12.77 1.88
CA ARG A 77 -4.29 -13.84 2.11
C ARG A 77 -3.73 -15.26 1.95
N LEU A 78 -2.62 -15.43 1.25
CA LEU A 78 -1.99 -16.75 1.06
C LEU A 78 -1.05 -17.11 2.22
N LEU A 79 -0.73 -16.16 3.10
CA LEU A 79 0.10 -16.41 4.27
C LEU A 79 -0.72 -17.15 5.34
N PRO A 80 -0.15 -18.18 6.00
CA PRO A 80 -0.81 -18.84 7.11
C PRO A 80 -1.11 -17.86 8.25
N ALA A 81 -2.34 -17.90 8.76
CA ALA A 81 -2.80 -17.12 9.91
C ALA A 81 -3.77 -17.95 10.78
N ASP A 82 -3.66 -19.27 10.70
CA ASP A 82 -4.48 -20.26 11.42
C ASP A 82 -4.11 -20.39 12.90
N THR A 83 -2.93 -19.90 13.28
CA THR A 83 -2.48 -19.81 14.67
C THR A 83 -2.06 -18.38 15.01
N LEU A 84 -2.14 -18.01 16.29
CA LEU A 84 -1.67 -16.70 16.75
C LEU A 84 -0.19 -16.48 16.40
N ASP A 85 0.64 -17.52 16.49
CA ASP A 85 2.05 -17.43 16.09
C ASP A 85 2.23 -17.15 14.60
N ALA A 86 1.48 -17.84 13.74
CA ALA A 86 1.53 -17.60 12.29
C ALA A 86 1.04 -16.19 11.93
N TYR A 87 -0.06 -15.75 12.55
CA TYR A 87 -0.57 -14.39 12.40
C TYR A 87 0.47 -13.33 12.78
N ILE A 88 1.09 -13.44 13.97
CA ILE A 88 2.13 -12.50 14.42
C ILE A 88 3.39 -12.56 13.53
N ALA A 89 3.75 -13.75 13.06
CA ALA A 89 4.86 -13.92 12.11
C ALA A 89 4.58 -13.21 10.78
N SER A 90 3.34 -13.24 10.28
CA SER A 90 2.96 -12.54 9.04
C SER A 90 3.09 -11.02 9.16
N ILE A 91 2.77 -10.45 10.33
CA ILE A 91 2.92 -9.02 10.62
C ILE A 91 4.41 -8.66 10.68
N SER A 92 5.21 -9.48 11.35
CA SER A 92 6.68 -9.32 11.40
C SER A 92 7.33 -9.38 10.02
N LEU A 93 6.88 -10.29 9.15
CA LEU A 93 7.36 -10.39 7.77
C LEU A 93 7.02 -9.13 6.96
N SER A 94 5.81 -8.59 7.15
CA SER A 94 5.39 -7.35 6.50
C SER A 94 6.27 -6.16 6.90
N TRP A 95 6.73 -6.11 8.16
CA TRP A 95 7.69 -5.11 8.62
C TRP A 95 9.07 -5.28 7.99
N GLN A 96 9.58 -6.51 7.89
CA GLN A 96 10.88 -6.77 7.24
C GLN A 96 10.90 -6.28 5.79
N TRP A 97 9.81 -6.45 5.05
CA TRP A 97 9.70 -5.87 3.71
C TRP A 97 9.68 -4.34 3.71
N THR A 98 8.99 -3.74 4.68
CA THR A 98 8.94 -2.29 4.84
C THR A 98 10.34 -1.67 5.01
N GLN A 99 11.26 -2.39 5.65
CA GLN A 99 12.63 -1.92 5.88
C GLN A 99 13.54 -1.94 4.65
N LEU A 100 13.14 -2.58 3.55
CA LEU A 100 13.96 -2.64 2.34
C LEU A 100 14.13 -1.23 1.75
N PRO A 101 15.34 -0.80 1.35
CA PRO A 101 15.58 0.56 0.85
C PRO A 101 14.65 0.96 -0.31
N GLU A 102 14.40 0.04 -1.24
CA GLU A 102 13.49 0.23 -2.35
C GLU A 102 12.01 0.35 -1.93
N ASN A 103 11.66 -0.03 -0.71
CA ASN A 103 10.30 0.10 -0.21
C ASN A 103 10.10 1.38 0.59
N LEU A 104 11.15 2.07 1.03
CA LEU A 104 11.04 3.37 1.71
C LEU A 104 10.45 4.44 0.79
N TYR A 105 10.95 4.56 -0.45
CA TYR A 105 10.36 5.52 -1.40
C TYR A 105 8.93 5.15 -1.78
N ARG A 106 8.61 3.84 -1.84
CA ARG A 106 7.25 3.37 -2.12
C ARG A 106 6.29 3.75 -1.01
N GLN A 107 6.71 3.62 0.25
CA GLN A 107 5.94 4.07 1.41
C GLN A 107 5.70 5.58 1.38
N ARG A 108 6.73 6.38 1.06
CA ARG A 108 6.55 7.82 0.86
C ARG A 108 5.48 8.11 -0.20
N LEU A 109 5.50 7.42 -1.34
CA LEU A 109 4.50 7.59 -2.39
C LEU A 109 3.08 7.21 -1.96
N GLU A 110 2.91 6.13 -1.20
CA GLU A 110 1.61 5.75 -0.62
C GLU A 110 1.08 6.83 0.35
N LEU A 111 1.95 7.37 1.22
CA LEU A 111 1.59 8.43 2.17
C LEU A 111 1.16 9.70 1.43
N GLU A 112 1.90 10.11 0.39
CA GLU A 112 1.55 11.27 -0.43
C GLU A 112 0.21 11.08 -1.16
N ALA A 113 -0.04 9.88 -1.70
CA ALA A 113 -1.32 9.58 -2.35
C ALA A 113 -2.47 9.54 -1.35
N THR A 114 -2.25 9.02 -0.14
CA THR A 114 -3.27 8.98 0.92
C THR A 114 -3.70 10.39 1.30
N LEU A 115 -2.75 11.31 1.45
CA LEU A 115 -3.05 12.72 1.73
C LEU A 115 -3.73 13.42 0.56
N LEU A 116 -3.39 13.06 -0.68
CA LEU A 116 -4.06 13.58 -1.87
C LEU A 116 -5.53 13.11 -1.94
N ASP A 117 -5.78 11.81 -1.78
CA ASP A 117 -7.13 11.23 -1.77
C ASP A 117 -8.01 11.86 -0.66
N ALA A 118 -7.41 12.20 0.50
CA ALA A 118 -8.12 12.85 1.60
C ALA A 118 -8.63 14.26 1.25
N VAL A 119 -7.92 14.99 0.37
CA VAL A 119 -8.33 16.33 -0.08
C VAL A 119 -9.35 16.25 -1.21
N GLU A 120 -9.19 15.30 -2.13
CA GLU A 120 -10.04 15.18 -3.32
C GLU A 120 -11.46 14.67 -2.99
N HIS A 121 -11.69 14.10 -1.79
CA HIS A 121 -12.99 13.58 -1.33
C HIS A 121 -13.66 12.61 -2.33
N ASP A 122 -12.87 11.92 -3.16
CA ASP A 122 -13.37 10.92 -4.09
C ASP A 122 -13.81 9.68 -3.29
N GLU A 123 -15.10 9.33 -3.36
CA GLU A 123 -15.65 8.12 -2.73
C GLU A 123 -14.96 6.83 -3.22
N GLY A 124 -14.25 6.91 -4.36
CA GLY A 124 -13.43 5.83 -4.94
C GLY A 124 -11.92 5.94 -4.72
N GLY A 125 -11.46 6.76 -3.77
CA GLY A 125 -10.03 6.94 -3.45
C GLY A 125 -9.33 5.60 -3.23
N ILE A 126 -8.29 5.33 -4.02
CA ILE A 126 -7.72 3.99 -4.09
C ILE A 126 -7.01 3.59 -2.80
N THR A 127 -6.40 4.56 -2.12
CA THR A 127 -5.70 4.34 -0.84
C THR A 127 -6.68 3.97 0.27
N ARG A 128 -7.89 4.57 0.27
CA ARG A 128 -8.98 4.22 1.19
C ARG A 128 -9.44 2.78 0.95
N ILE A 129 -9.63 2.38 -0.31
CA ILE A 129 -10.02 1.00 -0.66
C ILE A 129 -8.95 0.02 -0.17
N TYR A 130 -7.67 0.31 -0.40
CA TYR A 130 -6.58 -0.54 0.09
C TYR A 130 -6.53 -0.63 1.60
N PHE A 131 -6.69 0.50 2.30
CA PHE A 131 -6.76 0.53 3.75
C PHE A 131 -7.87 -0.37 4.28
N GLU A 132 -9.09 -0.25 3.75
CA GLU A 132 -10.23 -1.08 4.17
C GLU A 132 -10.03 -2.57 3.82
N GLN A 133 -9.35 -2.89 2.71
CA GLN A 133 -8.99 -4.27 2.38
C GLN A 133 -8.03 -4.89 3.39
N TRP A 134 -7.05 -4.13 3.88
CA TRP A 134 -6.13 -4.59 4.92
C TRP A 134 -6.83 -4.80 6.26
N VAL A 135 -7.69 -3.86 6.65
CA VAL A 135 -8.49 -3.99 7.88
C VAL A 135 -9.42 -5.21 7.79
N SER A 136 -10.08 -5.41 6.64
CA SER A 136 -10.91 -6.59 6.42
C SER A 136 -10.10 -7.89 6.49
N LEU A 137 -8.91 -7.93 5.89
CA LEU A 137 -8.03 -9.10 5.95
C LEU A 137 -7.63 -9.45 7.39
N GLY A 138 -7.18 -8.47 8.17
CA GLY A 138 -6.81 -8.70 9.56
C GLY A 138 -8.01 -9.09 10.42
N THR A 139 -9.19 -8.51 10.15
CA THR A 139 -10.44 -8.89 10.83
C THR A 139 -10.76 -10.36 10.62
N GLU A 140 -10.76 -10.84 9.37
CA GLU A 140 -11.07 -12.25 9.09
C GLU A 140 -10.03 -13.20 9.69
N ALA A 141 -8.74 -12.80 9.72
CA ALA A 141 -7.70 -13.59 10.40
C ALA A 141 -7.98 -13.70 11.91
N LEU A 142 -8.32 -12.59 12.57
CA LEU A 142 -8.62 -12.59 14.01
C LEU A 142 -9.91 -13.38 14.33
N VAL A 143 -10.94 -13.29 13.48
CA VAL A 143 -12.16 -14.10 13.61
C VAL A 143 -11.83 -15.60 13.48
N ALA A 144 -10.97 -15.98 12.54
CA ALA A 144 -10.54 -17.37 12.39
C ALA A 144 -9.76 -17.89 13.62
N LEU A 145 -9.10 -17.01 14.36
CA LEU A 145 -8.44 -17.31 15.63
C LEU A 145 -9.39 -17.38 16.84
N GLY A 146 -10.69 -17.11 16.64
CA GLY A 146 -11.72 -17.18 17.68
C GLY A 146 -12.02 -15.85 18.37
N VAL A 147 -11.52 -14.72 17.87
CA VAL A 147 -11.88 -13.39 18.39
C VAL A 147 -13.29 -13.02 17.89
N ASP A 148 -14.11 -12.46 18.77
CA ASP A 148 -15.40 -11.88 18.38
C ASP A 148 -15.25 -10.82 17.27
N ARG A 149 -16.18 -10.79 16.31
CA ARG A 149 -16.07 -9.95 15.10
C ARG A 149 -15.94 -8.46 15.44
N HIS A 150 -16.68 -7.95 16.42
CA HIS A 150 -16.60 -6.54 16.76
C HIS A 150 -15.22 -6.17 17.31
N HIS A 151 -14.67 -7.02 18.17
CA HIS A 151 -13.30 -6.85 18.67
C HIS A 151 -12.26 -7.02 17.56
N ALA A 152 -12.43 -8.00 16.67
CA ALA A 152 -11.54 -8.23 15.53
C ALA A 152 -11.45 -7.01 14.59
N GLU A 153 -12.58 -6.35 14.31
CA GLU A 153 -12.62 -5.13 13.49
C GLU A 153 -11.83 -3.98 14.14
N VAL A 154 -12.01 -3.78 15.45
CA VAL A 154 -11.32 -2.73 16.22
C VAL A 154 -9.83 -3.02 16.30
N GLU A 155 -9.43 -4.25 16.66
CA GLU A 155 -8.02 -4.64 16.80
C GLU A 155 -7.30 -4.62 15.44
N SER A 156 -7.97 -5.05 14.36
CA SER A 156 -7.38 -4.98 13.03
C SER A 156 -7.16 -3.54 12.56
N ARG A 157 -8.11 -2.63 12.85
CA ARG A 157 -7.95 -1.21 12.53
C ARG A 157 -6.88 -0.55 13.41
N LEU A 158 -6.81 -0.92 14.69
CA LEU A 158 -5.76 -0.46 15.61
C LEU A 158 -4.37 -0.86 15.11
N LEU A 159 -4.20 -2.13 14.71
CA LEU A 159 -2.96 -2.64 14.14
C LEU A 159 -2.58 -1.86 12.87
N MET A 160 -3.52 -1.65 11.94
CA MET A 160 -3.26 -0.93 10.70
C MET A 160 -2.83 0.52 10.96
N ASN A 161 -3.52 1.22 11.86
CA ASN A 161 -3.18 2.59 12.24
C ASN A 161 -1.80 2.68 12.89
N MET A 162 -1.48 1.75 13.79
CA MET A 162 -0.16 1.65 14.42
C MET A 162 0.93 1.38 13.38
N PHE A 163 0.71 0.44 12.46
CA PHE A 163 1.66 0.08 11.42
C PHE A 163 1.96 1.27 10.50
N GLN A 164 0.93 1.98 10.01
CA GLN A 164 1.11 3.19 9.19
C GLN A 164 1.81 4.31 9.94
N GLY A 165 1.54 4.48 11.24
CA GLY A 165 2.23 5.46 12.07
C GLY A 165 3.73 5.19 12.18
N ILE A 166 4.12 3.92 12.31
CA ILE A 166 5.53 3.51 12.36
C ILE A 166 6.19 3.67 10.97
N GLN A 167 5.47 3.36 9.88
CA GLN A 167 5.96 3.63 8.53
C GLN A 167 6.22 5.12 8.29
N LEU A 168 5.32 5.99 8.77
CA LEU A 168 5.51 7.43 8.70
C LEU A 168 6.76 7.87 9.50
N ASP A 169 6.94 7.36 10.72
CA ASP A 169 8.15 7.62 11.52
C ASP A 169 9.42 7.20 10.77
N LEU A 170 9.42 6.00 10.18
CA LEU A 170 10.56 5.49 9.42
C LEU A 170 10.86 6.35 8.17
N VAL A 171 9.84 6.77 7.43
CA VAL A 171 10.01 7.64 6.26
C VAL A 171 10.55 9.02 6.64
N LEU A 172 10.14 9.57 7.78
CA LEU A 172 10.55 10.92 8.21
C LEU A 172 11.95 10.94 8.85
N ASN A 173 12.27 9.93 9.65
CA ASN A 173 13.47 9.92 10.48
C ASN A 173 14.57 8.99 9.95
N GLU A 174 14.26 8.13 8.99
CA GLU A 174 15.17 7.15 8.38
C GLU A 174 15.91 6.27 9.42
N ASN A 175 15.33 6.10 10.61
CA ASN A 175 15.93 5.38 11.72
C ASN A 175 15.30 4.00 11.89
N VAL A 176 15.76 3.05 11.08
CA VAL A 176 15.28 1.66 11.09
C VAL A 176 15.32 1.06 12.50
N ALA A 177 16.39 1.30 13.27
CA ALA A 177 16.54 0.72 14.60
C ALA A 177 15.47 1.24 15.58
N ALA A 178 15.23 2.54 15.60
CA ALA A 178 14.21 3.14 16.46
C ALA A 178 12.80 2.70 16.06
N SER A 179 12.45 2.77 14.77
CA SER A 179 11.12 2.37 14.30
C SER A 179 10.87 0.87 14.51
N THR A 180 11.90 0.03 14.39
CA THR A 180 11.80 -1.41 14.69
C THR A 180 11.56 -1.67 16.17
N ALA A 181 12.23 -0.93 17.07
CA ALA A 181 11.99 -1.08 18.50
C ALA A 181 10.54 -0.73 18.88
N VAL A 182 9.95 0.28 18.24
CA VAL A 182 8.53 0.66 18.40
C VAL A 182 7.63 -0.42 17.82
N PHE A 183 7.91 -0.91 16.61
CA PHE A 183 7.18 -2.01 15.97
C PHE A 183 7.15 -3.26 16.86
N ASP A 184 8.30 -3.70 17.37
CA ASP A 184 8.39 -4.87 18.22
C ASP A 184 7.58 -4.71 19.52
N ALA A 185 7.60 -3.52 20.12
CA ALA A 185 6.79 -3.22 21.30
C ALA A 185 5.29 -3.29 20.99
N ALA A 186 4.89 -2.71 19.86
CA ALA A 186 3.50 -2.66 19.45
C ALA A 186 2.96 -4.04 19.05
N VAL A 187 3.76 -4.88 18.38
CA VAL A 187 3.41 -6.28 18.07
C VAL A 187 3.29 -7.13 19.33
N ARG A 188 4.18 -6.94 20.32
CA ARG A 188 4.05 -7.62 21.63
C ARG A 188 2.74 -7.24 22.33
N GLN A 189 2.39 -5.96 22.34
CA GLN A 189 1.14 -5.49 22.93
C GLN A 189 -0.08 -6.04 22.16
N HIS A 190 -0.05 -6.02 20.83
CA HIS A 190 -1.10 -6.59 19.98
C HIS A 190 -1.33 -8.06 20.30
N ARG A 191 -0.25 -8.86 20.35
CA ARG A 191 -0.31 -10.27 20.72
C ARG A 191 -1.00 -10.50 22.06
N GLN A 192 -0.63 -9.74 23.09
CA GLN A 192 -1.24 -9.85 24.42
C GLN A 192 -2.73 -9.55 24.43
N ARG A 193 -3.17 -8.55 23.64
CA ARG A 193 -4.58 -8.20 23.50
C ARG A 193 -5.37 -9.32 22.83
N ILE A 194 -4.85 -9.86 21.72
CA ILE A 194 -5.50 -10.96 21.00
C ILE A 194 -5.60 -12.22 21.86
N ASP A 195 -4.53 -12.58 22.56
CA ASP A 195 -4.51 -13.75 23.46
C ASP A 195 -5.58 -13.63 24.57
N ALA A 196 -5.71 -12.44 25.16
CA ALA A 196 -6.75 -12.17 26.16
C ALA A 196 -8.18 -12.32 25.58
N LEU A 197 -8.43 -11.77 24.39
CA LEU A 197 -9.73 -11.85 23.72
C LEU A 197 -10.11 -13.29 23.33
N ILE A 198 -9.15 -14.09 22.86
CA ILE A 198 -9.38 -15.52 22.58
C ILE A 198 -9.75 -16.26 23.88
N GLY A 199 -9.06 -15.95 24.99
CA GLY A 199 -9.33 -16.54 26.31
C GLY A 199 -10.63 -16.09 26.99
N GLU A 200 -11.28 -15.03 26.51
CA GLU A 200 -12.61 -14.59 26.94
C GLU A 200 -13.72 -15.37 26.24
N VAL A 201 -13.54 -15.73 24.96
CA VAL A 201 -14.51 -16.53 24.18
C VAL A 201 -14.51 -18.01 24.58
N ALA A 202 -13.39 -18.52 25.08
CA ALA A 202 -13.26 -19.90 25.54
C ALA A 202 -13.86 -20.17 26.95
N ARG A 203 -14.38 -19.14 27.62
CA ARG A 203 -14.99 -19.21 28.96
C ARG A 203 -16.51 -19.04 28.89
#